data_AF-A0AB36KTN4-F1
#
_entry.id   AF-A0AB36KTN4-F1
#
_cell.length_a   1.000
_cell.length_b   1.000
_cell.length_c   1.000
_cell.angle_alpha   90.00
_cell.angle_beta   90.00
_cell.angle_gamma   90.00
#
_symmetry.space_group_name_H-M   'P 1'
#
loop_
_entity.id
_entity.type
_entity.pdbx_description
1 polymer ?
#
loop_
_entity_poly.entity_id
_entity_poly.type
_entity_poly.pdbx_seq_one_letter_code
_entity_poly.pdbx_strand_id
1 'polypeptide(L)'
;MGVGSFVYLRRIFEHLVDAAYQIAKSDNGWDDEAYRNGRMAERIQLLEGDLPEFLVENRSMYKILSQGVHELTENECLAAVPVVKMGIELVLDEKLAAAAKQKNWKRQRRRFMALSVKRGLRFALALVSSPSFLRQSTEL
;
A
#
# COMPACT_ATOMS: atom_id res chain seq x y z
N MET A 1 -18.82 -27.10 -0.40
CA MET A 1 -17.66 -26.36 -0.95
C MET A 1 -17.04 -25.43 0.10
N GLY A 2 -16.78 -25.89 1.33
CA GLY A 2 -16.27 -25.08 2.44
C GLY A 2 -14.75 -25.04 2.49
N VAL A 3 -14.13 -26.22 2.59
CA VAL A 3 -12.65 -26.36 2.65
C VAL A 3 -11.99 -25.76 1.42
N GLY A 4 -12.59 -25.97 0.24
CA GLY A 4 -12.10 -25.39 -1.03
C GLY A 4 -12.07 -23.86 -1.01
N SER A 5 -13.08 -23.21 -0.41
CA SER A 5 -13.10 -21.76 -0.23
C SER A 5 -11.99 -21.29 0.73
N PHE A 6 -11.75 -22.02 1.82
CA PHE A 6 -10.66 -21.72 2.76
C PHE A 6 -9.27 -21.80 2.11
N VAL A 7 -9.04 -22.80 1.25
CA VAL A 7 -7.79 -22.89 0.47
C VAL A 7 -7.59 -21.64 -0.39
N TYR A 8 -8.66 -21.15 -1.03
CA TYR A 8 -8.59 -19.95 -1.87
C TYR A 8 -8.37 -18.67 -1.05
N LEU A 9 -9.15 -18.47 0.02
CA LEU A 9 -9.03 -17.31 0.89
C LEU A 9 -7.66 -17.24 1.58
N ARG A 10 -7.09 -18.39 1.98
CA ARG A 10 -5.72 -18.48 2.52
C ARG A 10 -4.69 -17.98 1.52
N ARG A 11 -4.79 -18.38 0.25
CA ARG A 11 -3.87 -17.95 -0.80
C ARG A 11 -3.93 -16.45 -1.06
N ILE A 12 -5.13 -15.86 -1.02
CA ILE A 12 -5.30 -14.41 -1.12
C ILE A 12 -4.60 -13.72 0.05
N PHE A 13 -4.83 -14.19 1.27
CA PHE A 13 -4.20 -13.64 2.47
C PHE A 13 -2.66 -13.71 2.38
N GLU A 14 -2.12 -14.87 2.00
CA GLU A 14 -0.68 -15.07 1.83
C GLU A 14 -0.09 -14.17 0.73
N HIS A 15 -0.81 -13.97 -0.38
CA HIS A 15 -0.40 -13.01 -1.42
C HIS A 15 -0.35 -11.57 -0.92
N LEU A 16 -1.28 -11.17 -0.04
CA LEU A 16 -1.29 -9.81 0.51
C LEU A 16 -0.09 -9.55 1.41
N VAL A 17 0.29 -10.54 2.23
CA VAL A 17 1.47 -10.49 3.09
C VAL A 17 2.75 -10.53 2.25
N ASP A 18 2.84 -11.45 1.27
CA ASP A 18 4.02 -11.54 0.40
C ASP A 18 4.22 -10.24 -0.39
N ALA A 19 3.15 -9.63 -0.93
CA ALA A 19 3.26 -8.36 -1.63
C ALA A 19 3.81 -7.23 -0.74
N ALA A 20 3.43 -7.18 0.53
CA ALA A 20 4.00 -6.22 1.49
C ALA A 20 5.48 -6.52 1.77
N TYR A 21 5.83 -7.80 1.94
CA TYR A 21 7.23 -8.23 2.08
C TYR A 21 8.09 -7.85 0.87
N GLN A 22 7.58 -7.99 -0.36
CA GLN A 22 8.31 -7.57 -1.55
C GLN A 22 8.61 -6.06 -1.58
N ILE A 23 7.78 -5.25 -0.94
CA ILE A 23 7.99 -3.81 -0.78
C ILE A 23 9.05 -3.57 0.31
N ALA A 24 8.81 -4.09 1.51
CA ALA A 24 9.66 -3.86 2.67
C ALA A 24 11.11 -4.32 2.46
N LYS A 25 11.33 -5.46 1.77
CA LYS A 25 12.68 -5.97 1.49
C LYS A 25 13.54 -5.05 0.60
N SER A 26 12.91 -4.07 -0.06
CA SER A 26 13.61 -3.08 -0.88
C SER A 26 14.10 -1.87 -0.07
N ASP A 27 13.67 -1.75 1.19
CA ASP A 27 14.04 -0.66 2.07
C ASP A 27 15.38 -0.90 2.77
N ASN A 28 16.15 0.18 2.95
CA ASN A 28 17.40 0.13 3.70
C ASN A 28 17.10 -0.13 5.19
N GLY A 29 17.70 -1.19 5.73
CA GLY A 29 17.53 -1.57 7.14
C GLY A 29 16.47 -2.66 7.37
N TRP A 30 15.93 -3.27 6.32
CA TRP A 30 15.08 -4.45 6.43
C TRP A 30 15.82 -5.65 7.05
N ASP A 31 15.21 -6.26 8.06
CA ASP A 31 15.71 -7.49 8.70
C ASP A 31 15.07 -8.74 8.09
N ASP A 32 15.70 -9.25 7.04
CA ASP A 32 15.24 -10.44 6.32
C ASP A 32 15.25 -11.71 7.19
N GLU A 33 16.20 -11.80 8.11
CA GLU A 33 16.36 -12.97 8.98
C GLU A 33 15.23 -13.05 10.00
N ALA A 34 14.90 -11.92 10.65
CA ALA A 34 13.75 -11.84 11.55
C ALA A 34 12.44 -12.22 10.84
N TYR A 35 12.24 -11.74 9.61
CA TYR A 35 11.04 -12.09 8.83
C TYR A 35 10.96 -13.57 8.51
N ARG A 36 12.05 -14.16 7.98
CA ARG A 36 12.05 -15.56 7.53
C ARG A 36 11.91 -16.54 8.70
N ASN A 37 12.52 -16.22 9.84
CA ASN A 37 12.44 -17.05 11.05
C ASN A 37 11.13 -16.85 11.82
N GLY A 38 10.44 -15.74 11.63
CA GLY A 38 9.17 -15.43 12.30
C GLY A 38 7.99 -16.29 11.85
N ARG A 39 7.04 -16.51 12.76
CA ARG A 39 5.70 -17.04 12.46
C ARG A 39 4.88 -16.02 11.68
N MET A 40 3.81 -16.45 11.00
CA MET A 40 3.00 -15.54 10.18
C MET A 40 2.51 -14.29 10.93
N ALA A 41 2.09 -14.42 12.19
CA ALA A 41 1.66 -13.26 12.98
C ALA A 41 2.82 -12.28 13.27
N GLU A 42 4.03 -12.79 13.51
CA GLU A 42 5.24 -11.97 13.73
C GLU A 42 5.65 -11.29 12.42
N ARG A 43 5.60 -12.03 11.30
CA ARG A 43 5.82 -11.49 9.94
C ARG A 43 4.88 -10.34 9.61
N ILE A 44 3.59 -10.47 9.93
CA ILE A 44 2.61 -9.41 9.73
C ILE A 44 2.94 -8.19 10.59
N GLN A 45 3.37 -8.39 11.83
CA GLN A 45 3.75 -7.28 12.70
C GLN A 45 4.96 -6.52 12.17
N LEU A 46 5.98 -7.23 11.66
CA LEU A 46 7.14 -6.61 11.02
C LEU A 46 6.77 -5.79 9.77
N LEU A 47 5.65 -6.13 9.12
CA LEU A 47 5.14 -5.48 7.92
C LEU A 47 4.03 -4.47 8.20
N GLU A 48 3.82 -4.05 9.45
CA GLU A 48 2.68 -3.20 9.83
C GLU A 48 2.61 -1.87 9.05
N GLY A 49 3.76 -1.33 8.62
CA GLY A 49 3.83 -0.11 7.82
C GLY A 49 3.36 -0.27 6.36
N ASP A 50 3.36 -1.50 5.84
CA ASP A 50 3.05 -1.83 4.44
C ASP A 50 1.73 -2.60 4.27
N LEU A 51 1.10 -2.98 5.39
CA LEU A 51 -0.15 -3.73 5.42
C LEU A 51 -1.34 -2.87 5.86
N PRO A 52 -2.56 -3.22 5.42
CA PRO A 52 -3.79 -2.63 5.95
C PRO A 52 -3.90 -2.82 7.46
N GLU A 53 -4.36 -1.78 8.17
CA GLU A 53 -4.46 -1.75 9.62
C GLU A 53 -5.35 -2.89 10.11
N PHE A 54 -6.49 -3.12 9.45
CA PHE A 54 -7.39 -4.22 9.79
C PHE A 54 -6.70 -5.59 9.73
N LEU A 55 -5.80 -5.82 8.76
CA LEU A 55 -5.07 -7.09 8.67
C LEU A 55 -4.08 -7.24 9.82
N VAL A 56 -3.36 -6.17 10.18
CA VAL A 56 -2.37 -6.18 11.27
C VAL A 56 -3.03 -6.45 12.62
N GLU A 57 -4.14 -5.77 12.89
CA GLU A 57 -4.95 -5.97 14.09
C GLU A 57 -5.54 -7.38 14.15
N ASN A 58 -6.00 -7.90 13.00
CA ASN A 58 -6.65 -9.19 12.90
C ASN A 58 -5.72 -10.29 12.33
N ARG A 59 -4.40 -10.21 12.61
CA ARG A 59 -3.39 -11.17 12.12
C ARG A 59 -3.66 -12.63 12.51
N SER A 60 -4.49 -12.87 13.53
CA SER A 60 -5.00 -14.20 13.90
C SER A 60 -5.87 -14.85 12.81
N MET A 61 -6.40 -14.07 11.85
CA MET A 61 -7.13 -14.58 10.69
C MET A 61 -6.35 -15.66 9.94
N TYR A 62 -5.02 -15.54 9.85
CA TYR A 62 -4.20 -16.58 9.23
C TYR A 62 -4.31 -17.93 9.94
N LYS A 63 -4.37 -17.93 11.28
CA LYS A 63 -4.54 -19.15 12.06
C LYS A 63 -5.88 -19.81 11.71
N ILE A 64 -6.97 -19.04 11.66
CA ILE A 64 -8.30 -19.53 11.28
C ILE A 64 -8.27 -20.14 9.87
N LEU A 65 -7.67 -19.43 8.91
CA LEU A 65 -7.51 -19.88 7.52
C LEU A 65 -6.68 -21.17 7.41
N SER A 66 -5.60 -21.27 8.19
CA SER A 66 -4.76 -22.46 8.23
C SER A 66 -5.49 -23.66 8.84
N GLN A 67 -6.16 -23.47 9.97
CA GLN A 67 -6.96 -24.52 10.63
C GLN A 67 -8.10 -24.99 9.74
N GLY A 68 -8.75 -24.10 8.97
CA GLY A 68 -9.81 -24.51 8.05
C GLY A 68 -9.36 -25.45 6.93
N VAL A 69 -8.08 -25.47 6.59
CA VAL A 69 -7.53 -26.39 5.57
C VAL A 69 -7.11 -27.74 6.16
N HIS A 70 -6.79 -27.80 7.45
CA HIS A 70 -6.16 -28.96 8.07
C HIS A 70 -7.01 -29.64 9.15
N GLU A 71 -7.87 -28.89 9.84
CA GLU A 71 -8.51 -29.31 11.09
C GLU A 71 -10.04 -29.23 11.03
N LEU A 72 -10.61 -28.21 10.36
CA LEU A 72 -12.07 -28.03 10.33
C LEU A 72 -12.76 -28.95 9.33
N THR A 73 -13.99 -29.34 9.69
CA THR A 73 -14.89 -30.06 8.79
C THR A 73 -15.46 -29.16 7.69
N GLU A 74 -16.02 -29.77 6.65
CA GLU A 74 -16.66 -29.06 5.54
C GLU A 74 -17.77 -28.10 6.00
N ASN A 75 -18.58 -28.51 6.98
CA ASN A 75 -19.69 -27.70 7.49
C ASN A 75 -19.21 -26.52 8.35
N GLU A 76 -18.18 -26.73 9.17
CA GLU A 76 -17.55 -25.65 9.95
C GLU A 76 -16.93 -24.61 9.02
N CYS A 77 -16.23 -25.06 7.98
CA CYS A 77 -15.72 -24.17 6.94
C CYS A 77 -16.86 -23.41 6.25
N LEU A 78 -17.92 -24.09 5.79
CA LEU A 78 -19.06 -23.44 5.14
C LEU A 78 -19.69 -22.33 6.01
N ALA A 79 -19.83 -22.58 7.31
CA ALA A 79 -20.36 -21.58 8.25
C ALA A 79 -19.43 -20.38 8.45
N ALA A 80 -18.11 -20.60 8.42
CA ALA A 80 -17.11 -19.57 8.64
C ALA A 80 -16.76 -18.75 7.38
N VAL A 81 -16.95 -19.31 6.17
CA VAL A 81 -16.60 -18.66 4.89
C VAL A 81 -17.12 -17.22 4.78
N PRO A 82 -18.40 -16.89 5.08
CA PRO A 82 -18.90 -15.53 4.94
C PRO A 82 -18.13 -14.51 5.80
N VAL A 83 -17.78 -14.89 7.03
CA VAL A 83 -17.06 -14.03 7.98
C VAL A 83 -15.63 -13.80 7.51
N VAL A 84 -14.92 -14.88 7.13
CA VAL A 84 -13.52 -14.78 6.68
C VAL A 84 -13.42 -14.03 5.36
N LYS A 85 -14.38 -14.25 4.44
CA LYS A 85 -14.48 -13.51 3.18
C LYS A 85 -14.66 -12.01 3.43
N MET A 86 -15.58 -11.62 4.33
CA MET A 86 -15.79 -10.22 4.68
C MET A 86 -14.52 -9.59 5.28
N GLY A 87 -13.79 -10.34 6.13
CA GLY A 87 -12.51 -9.89 6.63
C GLY A 87 -11.51 -9.58 5.51
N ILE A 88 -11.38 -10.46 4.51
CA ILE A 88 -10.52 -10.22 3.34
C ILE A 88 -11.01 -9.04 2.50
N GLU A 89 -12.33 -8.88 2.33
CA GLU A 89 -12.91 -7.75 1.60
C GLU A 89 -12.56 -6.41 2.26
N LEU A 90 -12.64 -6.30 3.59
CA LEU A 90 -12.25 -5.11 4.34
C LEU A 90 -10.75 -4.77 4.14
N VAL A 91 -9.89 -5.78 4.18
CA VAL A 91 -8.46 -5.61 3.88
C VAL A 91 -8.24 -5.06 2.47
N LEU A 92 -8.97 -5.57 1.48
CA LEU A 92 -8.88 -5.11 0.09
C LEU A 92 -9.41 -3.69 -0.07
N ASP A 93 -10.51 -3.35 0.60
CA ASP A 93 -11.09 -2.00 0.58
C ASP A 93 -10.12 -0.96 1.15
N GLU A 94 -9.44 -1.26 2.26
CA GLU A 94 -8.39 -0.40 2.80
C GLU A 94 -7.24 -0.17 1.81
N LYS A 95 -6.77 -1.22 1.12
CA LYS A 95 -5.73 -1.07 0.07
C LYS A 95 -6.22 -0.20 -1.08
N LEU A 96 -7.45 -0.40 -1.53
CA LEU A 96 -8.04 0.41 -2.61
C LEU A 96 -8.17 1.87 -2.19
N ALA A 97 -8.61 2.15 -0.96
CA ALA A 97 -8.71 3.49 -0.41
C ALA A 97 -7.33 4.18 -0.31
N ALA A 98 -6.31 3.46 0.19
CA ALA A 98 -4.94 3.95 0.26
C ALA A 98 -4.36 4.28 -1.13
N ALA A 99 -4.57 3.41 -2.11
CA ALA A 99 -4.14 3.62 -3.50
C ALA A 99 -4.84 4.84 -4.14
N ALA A 100 -6.16 4.98 -3.92
CA ALA A 100 -6.93 6.12 -4.41
C ALA A 100 -6.44 7.44 -3.79
N LYS A 101 -6.20 7.45 -2.47
CA LYS A 101 -5.63 8.59 -1.74
C LYS A 101 -4.26 8.98 -2.30
N GLN A 102 -3.35 8.02 -2.50
CA GLN A 102 -2.02 8.28 -3.04
C GLN A 102 -2.07 8.85 -4.46
N LYS A 103 -2.95 8.34 -5.33
CA LYS A 103 -3.18 8.88 -6.69
C LYS A 103 -3.68 10.32 -6.65
N ASN A 104 -4.63 10.62 -5.76
CA ASN A 104 -5.16 11.96 -5.59
C ASN A 104 -4.08 12.94 -5.11
N TRP A 105 -3.26 12.55 -4.14
CA TRP A 105 -2.14 13.35 -3.65
C TRP A 105 -1.10 13.63 -4.72
N LYS A 106 -0.69 12.60 -5.48
CA LYS A 106 0.23 12.76 -6.62
C LYS A 106 -0.34 13.75 -7.66
N ARG A 107 -1.62 13.65 -7.98
CA ARG A 107 -2.31 14.56 -8.91
C ARG A 107 -2.36 15.99 -8.39
N GLN A 108 -2.73 16.21 -7.13
CA GLN A 108 -2.78 17.54 -6.53
C GLN A 108 -1.38 18.16 -6.41
N ARG A 109 -0.38 17.39 -5.95
CA ARG A 109 1.01 17.85 -5.87
C ARG A 109 1.53 18.31 -7.23
N ARG A 110 1.26 17.57 -8.30
CA ARG A 110 1.60 17.99 -9.68
C ARG A 110 0.94 19.32 -10.07
N ARG A 111 -0.32 19.52 -9.71
CA ARG A 111 -1.05 20.78 -9.97
C ARG A 111 -0.44 21.96 -9.20
N PHE A 112 -0.15 21.79 -7.92
CA PHE A 112 0.53 22.81 -7.11
C PHE A 112 1.90 23.17 -7.68
N MET A 113 2.72 22.18 -8.05
CA MET A 113 4.02 22.42 -8.68
C MET A 113 3.90 23.22 -9.99
N ALA A 114 2.92 22.89 -10.85
CA ALA A 114 2.68 23.63 -12.09
C ALA A 114 2.27 25.09 -11.86
N LEU A 115 1.53 25.37 -10.78
CA LEU A 115 1.17 26.74 -10.38
C LEU A 115 2.40 27.53 -9.92
N SER A 116 3.28 26.92 -9.11
CA SER A 116 4.52 27.56 -8.63
C SER A 116 5.47 27.88 -9.77
N VAL A 117 5.64 26.98 -10.74
CA VAL A 117 6.47 27.21 -11.94
C VAL A 117 5.93 28.36 -12.78
N LYS A 118 4.61 28.44 -13.01
CA LYS A 118 4.00 29.53 -13.79
C LYS A 118 4.21 30.90 -13.14
N ARG A 119 4.21 30.98 -11.80
CA ARG A 119 4.52 32.22 -11.08
C ARG A 119 6.01 32.59 -11.23
N GLY A 120 6.92 31.63 -11.07
CA GLY A 120 8.35 31.86 -11.30
C GLY A 120 8.66 32.32 -12.73
N LEU A 121 8.02 31.71 -13.74
CA LEU A 121 8.18 32.08 -15.14
C LEU A 121 7.64 33.48 -15.44
N ARG A 122 6.53 33.89 -14.81
CA ARG A 122 5.99 35.26 -14.91
C ARG A 122 6.92 36.30 -14.31
N PHE A 123 7.57 36.00 -13.19
CA PHE A 123 8.58 36.89 -12.60
C PHE A 123 9.84 37.00 -13.47
N ALA A 124 10.32 35.89 -14.02
CA ALA A 124 11.46 35.89 -14.94
C ALA A 124 11.16 36.68 -16.24
N LEU A 125 9.97 36.51 -16.82
CA LEU A 125 9.57 37.26 -18.02
C LEU A 125 9.45 38.77 -17.76
N ALA A 126 8.97 39.16 -16.57
CA ALA A 126 8.89 40.57 -16.18
C ALA A 126 10.27 41.23 -16.01
N LEU A 127 11.27 40.49 -15.54
CA LEU A 127 12.65 40.98 -15.41
C LEU A 127 13.33 41.20 -16.77
N VAL A 128 13.13 40.29 -17.73
CA VAL A 128 13.71 40.40 -19.09
C VAL A 128 13.00 41.47 -19.94
N SER A 129 11.74 41.78 -19.61
CA SER A 129 10.96 42.82 -20.28
C SER A 129 11.11 44.22 -19.65
N SER A 130 11.94 44.35 -18.60
CA SER A 130 12.17 45.63 -17.94
C SER A 130 13.13 46.52 -18.75
N PRO A 131 12.81 47.81 -18.98
CA PRO A 131 13.63 48.72 -19.81
C PRO A 131 15.10 48.85 -19.38
N SER A 132 15.39 48.57 -18.10
CA SER A 132 16.73 48.61 -17.52
C SER A 132 17.64 47.48 -18.01
N PHE A 133 17.08 46.32 -18.37
CA PHE A 133 17.84 45.12 -18.76
C PHE A 133 18.24 45.15 -20.25
N LEU A 134 17.38 45.71 -21.11
CA LEU A 134 17.63 45.82 -22.55
C LEU A 134 18.79 46.78 -22.93
N ARG A 135 19.24 47.66 -22.03
CA ARG A 135 20.37 48.56 -22.30
C ARG A 135 21.75 47.92 -22.15
N GLN A 136 21.88 46.78 -21.46
CA GLN A 136 23.18 46.11 -21.27
C GLN A 136 23.53 45.11 -22.37
N SER A 137 22.58 44.78 -23.26
CA SER A 137 22.77 43.74 -24.29
C SER A 137 23.21 44.29 -25.65
N THR A 138 23.31 45.61 -25.82
CA THR A 138 23.64 46.28 -27.10
C THR A 138 25.03 46.89 -27.15
N GLU A 139 25.90 46.66 -26.15
CA GLU A 139 27.30 47.14 -26.15
C GLU A 139 28.34 46.01 -26.27
N LEU A 140 28.07 45.01 -27.12
CA LEU A 140 29.08 44.06 -27.60
C LEU A 140 29.06 43.97 -29.13
#